data_AF-A0A8J6C3L3-F1
#
_entry.id   AF-A0A8J6C3L3-F1
#
_cell.length_a   1.000
_cell.length_b   1.000
_cell.length_c   1.000
_cell.angle_alpha   90.00
_cell.angle_beta   90.00
_cell.angle_gamma   90.00
#
_symmetry.space_group_name_H-M   'P 1'
#
loop_
_entity.id
_entity.type
_entity.pdbx_description
1 polymer ?
#
loop_
_entity_poly.entity_id
_entity_poly.type
_entity_poly.pdbx_seq_one_letter_code
_entity_poly.pdbx_strand_id
1 'polypeptide(L)'
;ASQEVKQNQVQEAKVFHSEYRTGIAILTGALKFTIVSNIEEVKLRRMPDVPGVKVVPSCWTVLLQDRMTLILLAIGKELYLLDNTACSVVALPGLSPLSGAYLHMSVSFNYKYLAVFTDSGSIWMGTSSLK
;
A
#
# COMPACT_ATOMS: atom_id res chain seq x y z
N ALA A 1 10.53 -25.34 3.19
CA ALA A 1 9.15 -25.61 2.74
C ALA A 1 8.70 -24.42 1.91
N SER A 2 8.42 -24.62 0.61
CA SER A 2 7.98 -23.54 -0.28
C SER A 2 6.50 -23.24 -0.01
N GLN A 3 6.18 -22.01 0.38
CA GLN A 3 4.79 -21.55 0.48
C GLN A 3 4.40 -20.89 -0.84
N GLU A 4 3.47 -21.50 -1.56
CA GLU A 4 2.92 -20.98 -2.81
C GLU A 4 1.61 -20.24 -2.53
N VAL A 5 1.49 -19.01 -3.01
CA VAL A 5 0.23 -18.25 -2.92
C VAL A 5 -0.67 -18.70 -4.09
N LYS A 6 -1.49 -19.73 -3.85
CA LYS A 6 -2.43 -20.29 -4.85
C LYS A 6 -3.80 -19.62 -4.93
N GLN A 7 -4.03 -18.46 -4.31
CA GLN A 7 -5.33 -17.80 -4.40
C GLN A 7 -5.39 -16.85 -5.61
N ASN A 8 -5.93 -17.37 -6.72
CA ASN A 8 -6.41 -16.65 -7.91
C ASN A 8 -5.53 -15.48 -8.38
N GLN A 9 -4.53 -15.80 -9.22
CA GLN A 9 -3.67 -14.92 -10.02
C GLN A 9 -3.17 -13.66 -9.27
N VAL A 10 -1.90 -13.67 -8.84
CA VAL A 10 -1.24 -12.46 -8.31
C VAL A 10 -1.34 -11.33 -9.35
N GLN A 11 -1.83 -10.17 -8.93
CA GLN A 11 -1.95 -8.99 -9.78
C GLN A 11 -0.66 -8.17 -9.77
N GLU A 12 -0.13 -7.93 -8.57
CA GLU A 12 1.09 -7.15 -8.39
C GLU A 12 1.81 -7.58 -7.11
N ALA A 13 3.13 -7.47 -7.10
CA ALA A 13 3.94 -7.63 -5.90
C ALA A 13 4.97 -6.50 -5.82
N LYS A 14 5.24 -6.01 -4.60
CA LYS A 14 6.23 -4.98 -4.32
C LYS A 14 7.19 -5.45 -3.25
N VAL A 15 8.48 -5.33 -3.54
CA VAL A 15 9.55 -5.49 -2.55
C VAL A 15 9.59 -4.23 -1.69
N PHE A 16 9.72 -4.41 -0.39
CA PHE A 16 10.00 -3.33 0.55
C PHE A 16 11.12 -3.73 1.49
N HIS A 17 11.81 -2.73 2.02
CA HIS A 17 12.89 -2.92 2.98
C HIS A 17 12.42 -2.41 4.33
N SER A 18 12.69 -3.19 5.37
CA SER A 18 12.71 -2.70 6.73
C SER A 18 14.16 -2.47 7.15
N GLU A 19 14.37 -1.87 8.32
CA GLU A 19 15.69 -1.56 8.87
C GLU A 19 16.66 -2.77 8.86
N TYR A 20 16.14 -4.00 8.94
CA TYR A 20 16.96 -5.21 9.01
C TYR A 20 16.50 -6.36 8.09
N ARG A 21 15.44 -6.19 7.29
CA ARG A 21 14.82 -7.30 6.55
C ARG A 21 14.22 -6.85 5.22
N THR A 22 14.18 -7.77 4.27
CA THR A 22 13.45 -7.60 3.01
C THR A 22 12.11 -8.30 3.10
N GLY A 23 11.04 -7.61 2.71
CA GLY A 23 9.69 -8.13 2.63
C GLY A 23 9.09 -7.98 1.25
N ILE A 24 7.99 -8.70 1.03
CA ILE A 24 7.19 -8.67 -0.20
C ILE A 24 5.74 -8.45 0.18
N ALA A 25 5.13 -7.41 -0.37
CA ALA A 25 3.69 -7.20 -0.33
C ALA A 25 3.07 -7.67 -1.65
N ILE A 26 1.92 -8.33 -1.58
CA ILE A 26 1.29 -9.03 -2.70
C ILE A 26 -0.17 -8.60 -2.78
N LEU A 27 -0.59 -8.11 -3.93
CA LEU A 27 -1.99 -7.92 -4.30
C LEU A 27 -2.44 -9.14 -5.13
N THR A 28 -3.48 -9.81 -4.65
CA THR A 28 -4.07 -10.98 -5.34
C THR A 28 -5.19 -10.56 -6.29
N GLY A 29 -5.59 -11.44 -7.21
CA GLY A 29 -6.74 -11.23 -8.10
C GLY A 29 -8.08 -11.12 -7.36
N ALA A 30 -8.14 -11.59 -6.12
CA ALA A 30 -9.26 -11.37 -5.21
C ALA A 30 -9.26 -9.97 -4.55
N LEU A 31 -8.37 -9.06 -4.98
CA LEU A 31 -8.18 -7.72 -4.44
C LEU A 31 -7.79 -7.69 -2.96
N LYS A 32 -7.15 -8.77 -2.48
CA LYS A 32 -6.67 -8.91 -1.11
C LYS A 32 -5.16 -8.76 -1.05
N PHE A 33 -4.70 -8.09 0.00
CA PHE A 33 -3.28 -7.93 0.28
C PHE A 33 -2.75 -9.02 1.22
N THR A 34 -1.56 -9.52 0.90
CA THR A 34 -0.78 -10.42 1.75
C THR A 34 0.65 -9.93 1.85
N ILE A 35 1.25 -10.01 3.03
CA ILE A 35 2.62 -9.58 3.30
C ILE A 35 3.45 -10.77 3.74
N VAL A 36 4.65 -10.85 3.19
CA VAL A 36 5.79 -11.60 3.73
C VAL A 36 6.76 -10.56 4.28
N SER A 37 6.93 -10.46 5.60
CA SER A 37 7.79 -9.44 6.21
C SER A 37 9.28 -9.81 6.20
N ASN A 38 9.60 -11.09 6.02
CA ASN A 38 10.96 -11.59 5.92
C ASN A 38 11.03 -12.69 4.85
N ILE A 39 11.82 -12.47 3.80
CA ILE A 39 12.03 -13.49 2.75
C ILE A 39 12.80 -14.71 3.24
N GLU A 40 13.61 -14.60 4.30
CA GLU A 40 14.31 -15.74 4.90
C GLU A 40 13.35 -16.66 5.67
N GLU A 41 12.26 -16.10 6.18
CA GLU A 41 11.24 -16.80 6.95
C GLU A 41 9.87 -16.49 6.34
N VAL A 42 9.56 -17.17 5.25
CA VAL A 42 8.33 -16.96 4.48
C VAL A 42 7.11 -17.31 5.35
N LYS A 43 6.51 -16.26 5.91
CA LYS A 43 5.27 -16.29 6.68
C LYS A 43 4.28 -15.33 6.02
N LEU A 44 3.29 -15.91 5.34
CA LEU A 44 2.21 -15.15 4.71
C LEU A 44 1.27 -14.58 5.79
N ARG A 45 1.11 -13.27 5.79
CA ARG A 45 0.18 -12.56 6.66
C ARG A 45 -0.83 -11.78 5.81
N ARG A 46 -2.11 -12.13 5.95
CA ARG A 46 -3.19 -11.41 5.27
C ARG A 46 -3.44 -10.06 5.94
N MET A 47 -3.70 -9.05 5.13
CA MET A 47 -4.14 -7.74 5.58
C MET A 47 -5.67 -7.69 5.67
N PRO A 48 -6.25 -6.73 6.41
CA PRO A 48 -7.68 -6.48 6.42
C PRO A 48 -8.24 -6.25 5.01
N ASP A 49 -9.47 -6.68 4.78
CA ASP A 49 -10.18 -6.40 3.54
C ASP A 49 -10.59 -4.92 3.47
N VAL A 50 -10.57 -4.34 2.28
CA VAL A 50 -11.06 -2.98 2.05
C VAL A 50 -12.57 -3.06 1.77
N PRO A 51 -13.42 -2.39 2.57
CA PRO A 51 -14.87 -2.55 2.48
C PRO A 51 -15.40 -2.04 1.14
N GLY A 52 -16.25 -2.83 0.48
CA GLY A 52 -16.95 -2.42 -0.75
C GLY A 52 -16.09 -2.40 -2.01
N VAL A 53 -14.82 -2.81 -1.96
CA VAL A 53 -13.92 -2.80 -3.11
C VAL A 53 -14.27 -3.88 -4.11
N LYS A 54 -14.50 -3.46 -5.36
CA LYS A 54 -14.80 -4.33 -6.51
C LYS A 54 -13.86 -4.10 -7.69
N VAL A 55 -12.96 -3.13 -7.58
CA VAL A 55 -12.06 -2.69 -8.64
C VAL A 55 -10.62 -2.75 -8.16
N VAL A 56 -9.69 -3.01 -9.08
CA VAL A 56 -8.26 -3.00 -8.79
C VAL A 56 -7.85 -1.58 -8.34
N PRO A 57 -7.06 -1.43 -7.25
CA PRO A 57 -6.50 -0.15 -6.87
C PRO A 57 -5.75 0.51 -8.03
N SER A 58 -5.94 1.81 -8.25
CA SER A 58 -5.25 2.54 -9.32
C SER A 58 -3.74 2.62 -9.06
N CYS A 59 -3.35 2.74 -7.80
CA CYS A 59 -1.99 2.56 -7.32
C CYS A 59 -1.97 2.22 -5.83
N TRP A 60 -0.84 1.68 -5.38
CA TRP A 60 -0.60 1.41 -3.96
C TRP A 60 0.90 1.38 -3.67
N THR A 61 1.25 1.47 -2.40
CA THR A 61 2.62 1.39 -1.91
C THR A 61 2.67 0.83 -0.49
N VAL A 62 3.86 0.37 -0.10
CA VAL A 62 4.14 -0.07 1.28
C VAL A 62 4.74 1.09 2.06
N LEU A 63 4.20 1.34 3.26
CA LEU A 63 4.76 2.27 4.23
C LEU A 63 5.31 1.51 5.43
N LEU A 64 6.31 2.09 6.08
CA LEU A 64 6.82 1.62 7.37
C LEU A 64 6.72 2.77 8.37
N GLN A 65 5.95 2.55 9.43
CA GLN A 65 5.77 3.50 10.54
C GLN A 65 5.88 2.73 11.84
N ASP A 66 6.73 3.18 12.78
CA ASP A 66 6.84 2.57 14.12
C ASP A 66 6.98 1.04 14.10
N ARG A 67 7.78 0.51 13.15
CA ARG A 67 7.97 -0.94 12.89
C ARG A 67 6.75 -1.70 12.37
N MET A 68 5.65 -1.00 12.09
CA MET A 68 4.48 -1.56 11.42
C MET A 68 4.62 -1.41 9.90
N THR A 69 4.39 -2.51 9.19
CA THR A 69 4.23 -2.50 7.74
C THR A 69 2.78 -2.18 7.42
N LEU A 70 2.57 -1.09 6.70
CA LEU A 70 1.26 -0.62 6.27
C LEU A 70 1.16 -0.69 4.75
N ILE A 71 -0.07 -0.76 4.23
CA ILE A 71 -0.35 -0.63 2.81
C ILE A 71 -1.21 0.61 2.61
N LEU A 72 -0.70 1.56 1.83
CA LEU A 72 -1.48 2.68 1.34
C LEU A 72 -1.93 2.35 -0.07
N LEU A 73 -3.23 2.42 -0.34
CA LEU A 73 -3.79 2.19 -1.67
C LEU A 73 -4.78 3.29 -2.06
N ALA A 74 -4.92 3.49 -3.37
CA ALA A 74 -5.88 4.39 -3.95
C ALA A 74 -6.93 3.65 -4.77
N ILE A 75 -8.18 4.11 -4.63
CA ILE A 75 -9.29 3.73 -5.51
C ILE A 75 -9.93 5.02 -6.00
N GLY A 76 -9.61 5.41 -7.23
CA GLY A 76 -10.01 6.72 -7.75
C GLY A 76 -9.42 7.85 -6.88
N LYS A 77 -10.29 8.61 -6.21
CA LYS A 77 -9.92 9.75 -5.35
C LYS A 77 -9.84 9.40 -3.85
N GLU A 78 -10.11 8.16 -3.49
CA GLU A 78 -10.09 7.72 -2.10
C GLU A 78 -8.78 7.02 -1.77
N LEU A 79 -8.24 7.30 -0.58
CA LEU A 79 -7.09 6.61 -0.03
C LEU A 79 -7.49 5.76 1.16
N TYR A 80 -6.98 4.54 1.16
CA TYR A 80 -7.15 3.59 2.23
C TYR A 80 -5.79 3.20 2.79
N LEU A 81 -5.69 3.18 4.11
CA LEU A 81 -4.53 2.72 4.85
C LEU A 81 -4.88 1.42 5.56
N LEU A 82 -4.15 0.36 5.24
CA LEU A 82 -4.28 -0.95 5.87
C LEU A 82 -3.12 -1.13 6.84
N ASP A 83 -3.47 -1.36 8.10
CA ASP A 83 -2.54 -1.90 9.09
C ASP A 83 -2.81 -3.40 9.33
N ASN A 84 -2.28 -3.96 10.41
CA ASN A 84 -2.42 -5.38 10.71
C ASN A 84 -3.83 -5.78 11.19
N THR A 85 -4.67 -4.81 11.52
CA THR A 85 -5.92 -4.96 12.28
C THR A 85 -7.12 -4.30 11.61
N ALA A 86 -6.91 -3.16 10.94
CA ALA A 86 -7.98 -2.33 10.41
C ALA A 86 -7.65 -1.73 9.03
N CYS A 87 -8.73 -1.31 8.37
CA CYS A 87 -8.71 -0.47 7.20
C CYS A 87 -9.24 0.90 7.60
N SER A 88 -8.50 1.96 7.30
CA SER A 88 -8.89 3.35 7.58
C SER A 88 -8.87 4.18 6.31
N VAL A 89 -9.82 5.10 6.16
CA VAL A 89 -9.80 6.10 5.08
C VAL A 89 -8.89 7.24 5.52
N VAL A 90 -7.99 7.69 4.65
CA VAL A 90 -7.04 8.77 4.93
C VAL A 90 -7.13 9.87 3.87
N ALA A 91 -6.68 11.07 4.22
CA ALA A 91 -6.60 12.20 3.29
C ALA A 91 -5.17 12.77 3.29
N LEU A 92 -4.74 13.29 2.15
CA LEU A 92 -3.45 13.97 2.04
C LEU A 92 -3.63 15.45 2.46
N PRO A 93 -2.93 15.91 3.52
CA PRO A 93 -3.09 17.28 3.99
C PRO A 93 -2.63 18.27 2.90
N GLY A 94 -3.42 19.32 2.69
CA GLY A 94 -3.11 20.36 1.71
C GLY A 94 -3.33 19.96 0.25
N LEU A 95 -3.83 18.76 -0.04
CA LEU A 95 -4.22 18.40 -1.39
C LEU A 95 -5.53 19.10 -1.77
N SER A 96 -5.55 19.75 -2.95
CA SER A 96 -6.74 20.42 -3.44
C SER A 96 -7.89 19.42 -3.62
N PRO A 97 -9.15 19.77 -3.26
CA PRO A 97 -10.33 18.94 -3.55
C PRO A 97 -10.54 18.70 -5.05
N LEU A 98 -9.96 19.56 -5.90
CA LEU A 98 -9.99 19.42 -7.35
C LEU A 98 -8.95 18.43 -7.88
N SER A 99 -8.06 17.92 -7.02
CA SER A 99 -7.14 16.86 -7.39
C SER A 99 -7.96 15.63 -7.78
N GLY A 100 -7.68 15.10 -8.97
CA GLY A 100 -8.46 13.99 -9.51
C GLY A 100 -8.03 12.65 -8.92
N ALA A 101 -8.16 11.56 -9.68
CA ALA A 101 -7.79 10.22 -9.20
C ALA A 101 -6.28 10.07 -9.03
N TYR A 102 -5.87 9.30 -8.02
CA TYR A 102 -4.45 8.98 -7.79
C TYR A 102 -3.97 7.93 -8.80
N LEU A 103 -2.84 8.20 -9.45
CA LEU A 103 -2.26 7.36 -10.49
C LEU A 103 -0.98 6.67 -10.07
N HIS A 104 -0.11 7.35 -9.32
CA HIS A 104 1.16 6.79 -8.85
C HIS A 104 1.51 7.26 -7.44
N MET A 105 2.23 6.42 -6.72
CA MET A 105 2.78 6.70 -5.39
C MET A 105 4.24 6.28 -5.35
N SER A 106 5.07 7.07 -4.67
CA SER A 106 6.45 6.72 -4.39
C SER A 106 6.81 7.10 -2.96
N VAL A 107 7.60 6.27 -2.30
CA VAL A 107 7.97 6.41 -0.90
C VAL A 107 9.48 6.58 -0.84
N SER A 108 9.95 7.53 -0.02
CA SER A 108 11.38 7.71 0.18
C SER A 108 12.01 6.46 0.79
N PHE A 109 13.29 6.20 0.50
CA PHE A 109 13.99 4.99 0.98
C PHE A 109 14.00 4.83 2.51
N ASN A 110 13.89 5.94 3.25
CA ASN A 110 13.79 5.96 4.71
C ASN A 110 12.33 5.95 5.22
N TYR A 111 11.36 5.76 4.34
CA TYR A 111 9.92 5.74 4.62
C TYR A 111 9.33 7.01 5.25
N LYS A 112 10.06 8.14 5.26
CA LYS A 112 9.59 9.39 5.89
C LYS A 112 8.71 10.26 5.00
N TYR A 113 8.86 10.16 3.68
CA TYR A 113 8.16 10.99 2.71
C TYR A 113 7.41 10.15 1.69
N LEU A 114 6.29 10.71 1.23
CA LEU A 114 5.42 10.14 0.22
C LEU A 114 5.22 11.19 -0.88
N ALA A 115 5.35 10.76 -2.13
CA ALA A 115 4.96 11.52 -3.30
C ALA A 115 3.79 10.82 -3.98
N VAL A 116 2.77 11.59 -4.39
CA VAL A 116 1.56 11.08 -5.04
C VAL A 116 1.26 11.91 -6.28
N PHE A 117 1.03 11.25 -7.42
CA PHE A 117 0.67 11.86 -8.69
C PHE A 117 -0.79 11.59 -9.03
N THR A 118 -1.51 12.60 -9.52
CA THR A 118 -2.93 12.52 -9.89
C THR A 118 -3.14 12.69 -11.40
N ASP A 119 -4.28 12.21 -11.88
CA ASP A 119 -4.72 12.37 -13.28
C ASP A 119 -4.95 13.84 -13.70
N SER A 120 -5.13 14.74 -12.75
CA SER A 120 -5.21 16.20 -12.95
C SER A 120 -3.85 16.84 -13.26
N GLY A 121 -2.76 16.07 -13.27
CA GLY A 121 -1.40 16.57 -13.50
C GLY A 121 -0.73 17.16 -12.26
N SER A 122 -1.27 16.89 -11.06
CA SER A 122 -0.73 17.42 -9.80
C SER A 122 0.17 16.39 -9.11
N ILE A 123 1.26 16.86 -8.50
CA ILE A 123 2.07 16.05 -7.57
C ILE A 123 1.92 16.62 -6.17
N TRP A 124 1.54 15.76 -5.23
CA TRP A 124 1.62 16.02 -3.81
C TRP A 124 2.88 15.40 -3.23
N MET A 125 3.55 16.10 -2.33
CA MET A 125 4.68 15.57 -1.57
C MET A 125 4.54 15.98 -0.11
N GLY A 126 4.73 15.03 0.80
CA GLY A 126 4.63 15.29 2.22
C GLY A 126 5.18 14.15 3.04
N THR A 127 4.92 14.20 4.35
CA THR A 127 5.27 13.11 5.25
C THR A 127 4.42 11.87 4.94
N SER A 128 5.01 10.69 5.10
CA SER A 128 4.28 9.42 4.96
C SER A 128 3.37 9.10 6.15
N SER A 129 3.46 9.87 7.23
CA SER A 129 2.59 9.77 8.40
C SER A 129 1.23 10.38 8.10
N LEU A 130 0.28 9.54 7.69
CA LEU A 130 -1.08 9.92 7.30
C LEU A 130 -2.10 9.76 8.44
N LYS A 131 -1.66 9.96 9.69
CA LYS A 131 -2.52 9.99 10.88
C LYS A 131 -2.94 11.42 11.20
#